data_AF-A0A7X0LKM0-F1
#
_entry.id   AF-A0A7X0LKM0-F1
#
_cell.length_a   1.000
_cell.length_b   1.000
_cell.length_c   1.000
_cell.angle_alpha   90.00
_cell.angle_beta   90.00
_cell.angle_gamma   90.00
#
_symmetry.space_group_name_H-M   'P 1'
#
loop_
_entity.id
_entity.type
_entity.pdbx_description
1 polymer ?
#
loop_
_entity_poly.entity_id
_entity_poly.type
_entity_poly.pdbx_seq_one_letter_code
_entity_poly.pdbx_strand_id
1 'polypeptide(L)'
;MKALACLAVVSVVLLSVGGPAVAQPEHNPLVDLAAEDFEIRQEASDALYLDETLSTEQLVGWYAQAEQPEVRQRLLAVARHHFLRQMRLDTFPAEGPGSIGVVQSMQIEPPPIDADPKAQRNRTTNTFALVTRVLEGFPASGRLHPLDRVVALDGQLLGAANQNQRFEDLMGLYQAGDTLTLTVQRNGESLDIEIPLANRNALGAMYAFPEFGLTPDFDVAWTEYRQQHFPLVDNNLAPPSNDPE
;
A
#
# COMPACT_ATOMS: atom_id res chain seq x y z
N MET A 1 -40.38 23.15 32.61
CA MET A 1 -39.30 22.67 33.51
C MET A 1 -38.85 21.31 33.01
N LYS A 2 -37.72 21.24 32.29
CA LYS A 2 -37.15 19.98 31.77
C LYS A 2 -36.06 19.52 32.73
N ALA A 3 -36.21 18.30 33.27
CA ALA A 3 -35.27 17.71 34.20
C ALA A 3 -33.99 17.26 33.47
N LEU A 4 -32.84 17.78 33.90
CA LEU A 4 -31.52 17.29 33.51
C LEU A 4 -31.24 15.99 34.27
N ALA A 5 -31.09 14.89 33.54
CA ALA A 5 -30.57 13.64 34.07
C ALA A 5 -29.04 13.69 34.02
N CYS A 6 -28.40 13.74 35.19
CA CYS A 6 -26.95 13.72 35.36
C CYS A 6 -26.47 12.26 35.30
N LEU A 7 -25.83 11.86 34.21
CA LEU A 7 -25.25 10.52 34.06
C LEU A 7 -23.84 10.52 34.65
N ALA A 8 -23.65 9.87 35.79
CA ALA A 8 -22.33 9.69 36.39
C ALA A 8 -21.56 8.59 35.64
N VAL A 9 -20.51 8.98 34.93
CA VAL A 9 -19.56 8.03 34.31
C VAL A 9 -18.63 7.51 35.40
N VAL A 10 -18.75 6.22 35.73
CA VAL A 10 -17.83 5.52 36.62
C VAL A 10 -16.63 5.07 35.80
N SER A 11 -15.50 5.78 35.92
CA SER A 11 -14.23 5.38 35.33
C SER A 11 -13.63 4.22 36.12
N VAL A 12 -13.66 3.02 35.55
CA VAL A 12 -12.94 1.86 36.09
C VAL A 12 -11.48 1.96 35.67
N VAL A 13 -10.59 2.26 36.61
CA VAL A 13 -9.14 2.20 36.41
C VAL A 13 -8.70 0.74 36.55
N LEU A 14 -8.46 0.07 35.42
CA LEU A 14 -7.83 -1.24 35.38
C LEU A 14 -6.32 -1.05 35.62
N LEU A 15 -5.87 -1.37 36.84
CA LEU A 15 -4.45 -1.51 37.16
C LEU A 15 -3.94 -2.80 36.51
N SER A 16 -3.33 -2.68 35.33
CA SER A 16 -2.58 -3.77 34.70
C SER A 16 -1.33 -4.07 35.53
N VAL A 17 -1.34 -5.22 36.21
CA VAL A 17 -0.16 -5.74 36.92
C VAL A 17 0.86 -6.15 35.85
N GLY A 18 1.94 -5.38 35.72
CA GLY A 18 3.02 -5.62 34.77
C GLY A 18 3.76 -6.92 35.10
N GLY A 19 3.31 -8.03 34.50
CA GLY A 19 4.12 -9.25 34.40
C GLY A 19 5.32 -9.01 33.48
N PRO A 20 6.43 -9.75 33.66
CA PRO A 20 7.55 -9.67 32.73
C PRO A 20 7.05 -9.98 31.32
N ALA A 21 7.36 -9.10 30.37
CA ALA A 21 7.05 -9.32 28.96
C ALA A 21 7.69 -10.64 28.53
N VAL A 22 6.86 -11.66 28.29
CA VAL A 22 7.31 -12.88 27.64
C VAL A 22 7.75 -12.46 26.24
N ALA A 23 9.04 -12.55 25.95
CA ALA A 23 9.55 -12.31 24.61
C ALA A 23 8.78 -13.24 23.66
N GLN A 24 7.96 -12.66 22.79
CA GLN A 24 7.34 -13.42 21.71
C GLN A 24 8.49 -14.03 20.89
N PRO A 25 8.42 -15.31 20.53
CA PRO A 25 9.45 -15.93 19.70
C PRO A 25 9.65 -15.04 18.46
N GLU A 26 10.91 -14.74 18.13
CA GLU A 26 11.23 -13.91 16.97
C GLU A 26 10.61 -14.55 15.72
N HIS A 27 9.57 -13.91 15.20
CA HIS A 27 8.86 -14.36 14.03
C HIS A 27 9.81 -14.24 12.82
N ASN A 28 10.12 -15.35 12.16
CA ASN A 28 10.97 -15.35 10.97
C ASN A 28 10.12 -15.15 9.71
N PRO A 29 10.13 -13.96 9.09
CA PRO A 29 9.27 -13.67 7.94
C PRO A 29 9.59 -14.53 6.72
N LEU A 30 10.79 -15.15 6.65
CA LEU A 30 11.14 -16.05 5.55
C LEU A 30 10.23 -17.28 5.48
N VAL A 31 9.71 -17.75 6.61
CA VAL A 31 8.81 -18.91 6.64
C VAL A 31 7.49 -18.56 5.94
N ASP A 32 6.89 -17.43 6.31
CA ASP A 32 5.60 -17.01 5.76
C ASP A 32 5.74 -16.52 4.31
N LEU A 33 6.83 -15.84 3.96
CA LEU A 33 7.14 -15.49 2.57
C LEU A 33 7.35 -16.72 1.68
N ALA A 34 7.73 -17.87 2.24
CA ALA A 34 7.95 -19.13 1.54
C ALA A 34 6.74 -20.08 1.62
N ALA A 35 5.63 -19.66 2.26
CA ALA A 35 4.44 -20.48 2.42
C ALA A 35 3.87 -20.91 1.05
N GLU A 36 3.25 -22.09 0.96
CA GLU A 36 2.60 -22.54 -0.27
C GLU A 36 1.35 -21.71 -0.60
N ASP A 37 0.66 -21.23 0.42
CA ASP A 37 -0.53 -20.38 0.30
C ASP A 37 -0.15 -18.96 -0.14
N PHE A 38 -0.79 -18.47 -1.21
CA PHE A 38 -0.53 -17.14 -1.75
C PHE A 38 -0.96 -16.02 -0.80
N GLU A 39 -2.08 -16.19 -0.08
CA GLU A 39 -2.60 -15.16 0.83
C GLU A 39 -1.62 -14.94 1.99
N ILE A 40 -1.09 -16.03 2.57
CA ILE A 40 -0.06 -15.95 3.62
C ILE A 40 1.20 -15.23 3.11
N ARG A 41 1.68 -15.56 1.90
CA ARG A 41 2.85 -14.87 1.32
C ARG A 41 2.58 -13.38 1.08
N GLN A 42 1.37 -13.04 0.64
CA GLN A 42 0.97 -11.67 0.38
C GLN A 42 0.88 -10.87 1.67
N GLU A 43 0.19 -11.39 2.69
CA GLU A 43 0.10 -10.78 4.02
C GLU A 43 1.48 -10.57 4.65
N ALA A 44 2.38 -11.54 4.53
CA ALA A 44 3.76 -11.41 5.00
C ALA A 44 4.52 -10.31 4.24
N SER A 45 4.30 -10.20 2.92
CA SER A 45 4.90 -9.12 2.12
C SER A 45 4.35 -7.75 2.52
N ASP A 46 3.04 -7.64 2.73
CA ASP A 46 2.36 -6.42 3.14
C ASP A 46 2.82 -5.96 4.53
N ALA A 47 2.94 -6.88 5.49
CA ALA A 47 3.49 -6.60 6.81
C ALA A 47 4.90 -5.99 6.73
N LEU A 48 5.75 -6.52 5.84
CA LEU A 48 7.10 -5.98 5.64
C LEU A 48 7.11 -4.63 4.92
N TYR A 49 6.16 -4.36 4.01
CA TYR A 49 6.00 -3.02 3.42
C TYR A 49 5.60 -1.98 4.48
N LEU A 50 4.80 -2.38 5.47
CA LEU A 50 4.29 -1.52 6.53
C LEU A 50 5.27 -1.32 7.69
N ASP A 51 6.25 -2.22 7.86
CA ASP A 51 7.23 -2.15 8.95
C ASP A 51 8.23 -1.01 8.75
N GLU A 52 8.00 0.11 9.44
CA GLU A 52 8.86 1.28 9.38
C GLU A 52 10.18 1.14 10.16
N THR A 53 10.35 0.05 10.89
CA THR A 53 11.54 -0.23 11.71
C THR A 53 12.56 -1.10 10.99
N LEU A 54 12.20 -1.61 9.81
CA LEU A 54 12.99 -2.56 9.06
C LEU A 54 14.29 -1.94 8.53
N SER A 55 15.43 -2.50 8.92
CA SER A 55 16.74 -2.05 8.48
C SER A 55 17.17 -2.68 7.15
N THR A 56 18.08 -2.01 6.45
CA THR A 56 18.70 -2.56 5.22
C THR A 56 19.43 -3.86 5.52
N GLU A 57 20.16 -3.93 6.64
CA GLU A 57 20.93 -5.10 7.05
C GLU A 57 20.04 -6.31 7.32
N GLN A 58 18.86 -6.11 7.93
CA GLN A 58 17.88 -7.19 8.14
C GLN A 58 17.39 -7.75 6.80
N LEU A 59 16.99 -6.88 5.87
CA LEU A 59 16.56 -7.29 4.53
C LEU A 59 17.65 -8.02 3.74
N VAL A 60 18.89 -7.52 3.78
CA VAL A 60 20.05 -8.18 3.15
C VAL A 60 20.30 -9.56 3.77
N GLY A 61 20.22 -9.66 5.10
CA GLY A 61 20.36 -10.92 5.83
C GLY A 61 19.31 -11.95 5.42
N TRP A 62 18.04 -11.54 5.31
CA TRP A 62 16.96 -12.41 4.84
C TRP A 62 17.11 -12.78 3.36
N TYR A 63 17.51 -11.83 2.50
CA TYR A 63 17.72 -12.08 1.08
C TYR A 63 18.83 -13.12 0.83
N ALA A 64 19.92 -13.07 1.59
CA ALA A 64 21.01 -14.04 1.51
C ALA A 64 20.58 -15.45 1.97
N GLN A 65 19.65 -15.55 2.92
CA GLN A 65 19.12 -16.82 3.44
C GLN A 65 17.98 -17.39 2.60
N ALA A 66 17.29 -16.57 1.80
CA ALA A 66 16.19 -17.01 0.97
C ALA A 66 16.68 -17.99 -0.11
N GLU A 67 16.18 -19.22 -0.09
CA GLU A 67 16.51 -20.25 -1.07
C GLU A 67 15.64 -20.12 -2.33
N GLN A 68 14.37 -19.75 -2.16
CA GLN A 68 13.41 -19.65 -3.26
C GLN A 68 13.55 -18.32 -4.04
N PRO A 69 13.58 -18.36 -5.39
CA PRO A 69 13.63 -17.15 -6.20
C PRO A 69 12.47 -16.18 -5.96
N GLU A 70 11.26 -16.69 -5.71
CA GLU A 70 10.09 -15.85 -5.40
C GLU A 70 10.30 -15.04 -4.12
N VAL A 71 10.76 -15.68 -3.04
CA VAL A 71 11.05 -15.02 -1.75
C VAL A 71 12.08 -13.90 -1.94
N ARG A 72 13.16 -14.17 -2.71
CA ARG A 72 14.16 -13.15 -3.05
C ARG A 72 13.56 -11.96 -3.80
N GLN A 73 12.66 -12.20 -4.77
CA GLN A 73 11.99 -11.13 -5.51
C GLN A 73 11.08 -10.29 -4.62
N ARG A 74 10.33 -10.92 -3.70
CA ARG A 74 9.49 -10.21 -2.72
C ARG A 74 10.34 -9.33 -1.80
N LEU A 75 11.43 -9.87 -1.27
CA LEU A 75 12.38 -9.12 -0.44
C LEU A 75 13.01 -7.94 -1.19
N LEU A 76 13.35 -8.10 -2.48
CA LEU A 76 13.83 -7.00 -3.32
C LEU A 76 12.77 -5.91 -3.51
N ALA A 77 11.51 -6.28 -3.69
CA ALA A 77 10.41 -5.31 -3.83
C ALA A 77 10.16 -4.55 -2.52
N VAL A 78 10.24 -5.22 -1.37
CA VAL A 78 10.19 -4.60 -0.03
C VAL A 78 11.37 -3.64 0.16
N ALA A 79 12.60 -4.08 -0.16
CA ALA A 79 13.79 -3.23 -0.08
C ALA A 79 13.67 -1.99 -0.98
N ARG A 80 13.14 -2.14 -2.20
CA ARG A 80 12.88 -1.03 -3.11
C ARG A 80 11.91 -0.02 -2.52
N HIS A 81 10.81 -0.49 -1.93
CA HIS A 81 9.86 0.38 -1.26
C HIS A 81 10.52 1.17 -0.13
N HIS A 82 11.24 0.52 0.78
CA HIS A 82 11.86 1.20 1.92
C HIS A 82 12.94 2.19 1.49
N PHE A 83 13.75 1.84 0.50
CA PHE A 83 14.72 2.74 -0.09
C PHE A 83 14.05 4.00 -0.68
N LEU A 84 13.04 3.82 -1.53
CA LEU A 84 12.32 4.93 -2.16
C LEU A 84 11.56 5.77 -1.13
N ARG A 85 11.01 5.14 -0.08
CA ARG A 85 10.36 5.81 1.04
C ARG A 85 11.34 6.70 1.78
N GLN A 86 12.54 6.21 2.08
CA GLN A 86 13.58 6.97 2.76
C GLN A 86 14.03 8.15 1.91
N MET A 87 14.35 7.92 0.63
CA MET A 87 14.67 8.99 -0.33
C MET A 87 13.58 10.06 -0.38
N ARG A 88 12.31 9.65 -0.39
CA ARG A 88 11.18 10.57 -0.37
C ARG A 88 11.17 11.43 0.90
N LEU A 89 11.34 10.81 2.08
CA LEU A 89 11.34 11.52 3.36
C LEU A 89 12.51 12.50 3.47
N ASP A 90 13.68 12.13 2.96
CA ASP A 90 14.88 12.97 2.98
C ASP A 90 14.81 14.13 1.99
N THR A 91 14.15 13.94 0.85
CA THR A 91 14.10 14.92 -0.24
C THR A 91 12.88 15.85 -0.16
N PHE A 92 11.75 15.36 0.34
CA PHE A 92 10.48 16.08 0.32
C PHE A 92 9.91 16.21 1.74
N PRO A 93 9.84 17.43 2.29
CA PRO A 93 9.26 17.65 3.61
C PRO A 93 7.77 17.28 3.62
N ALA A 94 7.23 17.02 4.81
CA ALA A 94 5.81 16.70 5.02
C ALA A 94 4.88 17.93 4.91
N GLU A 95 5.16 18.85 3.98
CA GLU A 95 4.39 20.07 3.75
C GLU A 95 3.81 20.10 2.33
N GLY A 96 2.60 20.63 2.17
CA GLY A 96 1.92 20.79 0.88
C GLY A 96 0.91 19.67 0.60
N PRO A 97 0.40 19.59 -0.65
CA PRO A 97 -0.71 18.70 -0.97
C PRO A 97 -0.36 17.23 -0.74
N GLY A 98 -1.31 16.47 -0.19
CA GLY A 98 -1.14 15.05 0.13
C GLY A 98 -1.33 14.11 -1.07
N SER A 99 -0.69 12.94 -1.00
CA SER A 99 -0.89 11.82 -1.92
C SER A 99 -0.64 10.47 -1.23
N ILE A 100 -1.43 9.47 -1.60
CA ILE A 100 -1.23 8.07 -1.17
C ILE A 100 -0.34 7.27 -2.13
N GLY A 101 -0.02 7.82 -3.32
CA GLY A 101 0.80 7.16 -4.34
C GLY A 101 0.17 5.95 -5.02
N VAL A 102 -1.02 6.14 -5.58
CA VAL A 102 -1.68 5.16 -6.46
C VAL A 102 -1.87 5.73 -7.86
N VAL A 103 -1.97 4.83 -8.83
CA VAL A 103 -2.51 5.12 -10.16
C VAL A 103 -3.90 4.50 -10.20
N GLN A 104 -4.88 5.28 -10.61
CA GLN A 104 -6.28 4.89 -10.61
C GLN A 104 -6.97 5.25 -11.91
N SER A 105 -8.04 4.50 -12.19
CA SER A 105 -8.99 4.82 -13.25
C SER A 105 -10.37 5.03 -12.63
N MET A 106 -11.00 6.16 -12.93
CA MET A 106 -12.38 6.40 -12.51
C MET A 106 -13.30 5.49 -13.34
N GLN A 107 -14.10 4.68 -12.67
CA GLN A 107 -15.04 3.76 -13.29
C GLN A 107 -16.43 3.94 -12.73
N ILE A 108 -17.40 3.54 -13.54
CA ILE A 108 -18.82 3.55 -13.21
C ILE A 108 -19.24 2.08 -13.14
N GLU A 109 -19.88 1.70 -12.04
CA GLU A 109 -20.37 0.34 -11.89
C GLU A 109 -21.42 0.04 -12.96
N PRO A 110 -21.23 -1.01 -13.79
CA PRO A 110 -22.22 -1.36 -14.78
C PRO A 110 -23.52 -1.79 -14.08
N PRO A 111 -24.70 -1.50 -14.69
CA PRO A 111 -25.94 -2.05 -14.18
C PRO A 111 -25.90 -3.58 -14.22
N PRO A 112 -26.57 -4.28 -13.27
CA PRO A 112 -26.78 -5.72 -13.38
C PRO A 112 -27.38 -6.06 -14.75
N ILE A 113 -26.90 -7.15 -15.35
CA ILE A 113 -27.32 -7.59 -16.69
C ILE A 113 -28.84 -7.74 -16.78
N ASP A 114 -29.47 -8.19 -15.68
CA ASP A 114 -30.91 -8.43 -15.60
C ASP A 114 -31.72 -7.27 -14.98
N ALA A 115 -31.11 -6.09 -14.80
CA ALA A 115 -31.82 -4.96 -14.22
C ALA A 115 -32.88 -4.41 -15.20
N ASP A 116 -34.12 -4.23 -14.74
CA ASP A 116 -35.20 -3.61 -15.50
C ASP A 116 -34.74 -2.25 -16.10
N PRO A 117 -34.80 -2.05 -17.43
CA PRO A 117 -34.41 -0.79 -18.06
C PRO A 117 -35.11 0.44 -17.49
N LYS A 118 -36.32 0.30 -16.93
CA LYS A 118 -37.00 1.41 -16.25
C LYS A 118 -36.37 1.73 -14.90
N ALA A 119 -35.94 0.72 -14.15
CA ALA A 119 -35.22 0.90 -12.89
C ALA A 119 -33.84 1.55 -13.11
N GLN A 120 -33.20 1.29 -14.26
CA GLN A 120 -31.91 1.88 -14.62
C GLN A 120 -31.98 3.41 -14.78
N ARG A 121 -33.12 3.98 -15.22
CA ARG A 121 -33.26 5.43 -15.47
C ARG A 121 -33.14 6.29 -14.21
N ASN A 122 -33.46 5.74 -13.05
CA ASN A 122 -33.44 6.44 -11.78
C ASN A 122 -32.32 5.98 -10.85
N ARG A 123 -31.38 5.17 -11.35
CA ARG A 123 -30.32 4.63 -10.52
C ARG A 123 -29.21 5.66 -10.39
N THR A 124 -28.84 5.97 -9.15
CA THR A 124 -27.57 6.64 -8.87
C THR A 124 -26.46 5.69 -9.30
N THR A 125 -25.69 6.07 -10.32
CA THR A 125 -24.55 5.29 -10.76
C THR A 125 -23.44 5.40 -9.73
N ASN A 126 -23.01 4.26 -9.18
CA ASN A 126 -21.91 4.23 -8.22
C ASN A 126 -20.60 4.42 -8.98
N THR A 127 -19.99 5.58 -8.81
CA THR A 127 -18.65 5.85 -9.30
C THR A 127 -17.64 5.34 -8.27
N PHE A 128 -16.54 4.74 -8.74
CA PHE A 128 -15.45 4.29 -7.88
C PHE A 128 -14.11 4.56 -8.57
N ALA A 129 -13.04 4.67 -7.77
CA ALA A 129 -11.68 4.70 -8.30
C ALA A 129 -11.11 3.27 -8.27
N LEU A 130 -10.85 2.70 -9.45
CA LEU A 130 -10.18 1.41 -9.56
C LEU A 130 -8.68 1.62 -9.42
N VAL A 131 -8.07 1.03 -8.40
CA VAL A 131 -6.61 1.03 -8.24
C VAL A 131 -6.01 0.15 -9.33
N THR A 132 -5.25 0.75 -10.25
CA THR A 132 -4.57 0.00 -11.31
C THR A 132 -3.12 -0.30 -10.95
N ARG A 133 -2.51 0.54 -10.11
CA ARG A 133 -1.14 0.36 -9.63
C ARG A 133 -0.94 1.06 -8.29
N VAL A 134 -0.11 0.48 -7.45
CA VAL A 134 0.39 1.10 -6.21
C VAL A 134 1.87 1.41 -6.40
N LEU A 135 2.28 2.62 -6.08
CA LEU A 135 3.64 3.08 -6.33
C LEU A 135 4.50 2.87 -5.09
N GLU A 136 5.66 2.25 -5.29
CA GLU A 136 6.60 1.94 -4.22
C GLU A 136 7.13 3.22 -3.56
N GLY A 137 7.55 3.12 -2.31
CA GLY A 137 7.94 4.28 -1.51
C GLY A 137 6.77 5.16 -1.07
N PHE A 138 5.52 4.93 -1.51
CA PHE A 138 4.33 5.68 -1.07
C PHE A 138 3.43 4.92 -0.08
N PRO A 139 2.62 5.64 0.74
CA PRO A 139 1.90 5.03 1.87
C PRO A 139 0.84 3.99 1.50
N ALA A 140 0.34 3.98 0.27
CA ALA A 140 -0.59 2.95 -0.18
C ALA A 140 0.07 1.56 -0.33
N SER A 141 1.41 1.48 -0.45
CA SER A 141 2.11 0.19 -0.53
C SER A 141 1.87 -0.64 0.73
N GLY A 142 1.49 -1.92 0.56
CA GLY A 142 1.13 -2.82 1.66
C GLY A 142 -0.24 -2.54 2.29
N ARG A 143 -1.00 -1.54 1.81
CA ARG A 143 -2.37 -1.24 2.27
C ARG A 143 -3.40 -1.49 1.18
N LEU A 144 -3.11 -0.98 -0.02
CA LEU A 144 -3.94 -1.13 -1.21
C LEU A 144 -3.31 -2.13 -2.18
N HIS A 145 -4.16 -2.74 -2.99
CA HIS A 145 -3.79 -3.69 -4.02
C HIS A 145 -4.36 -3.28 -5.38
N PRO A 146 -3.70 -3.65 -6.49
CA PRO A 146 -4.33 -3.58 -7.79
C PRO A 146 -5.70 -4.27 -7.77
N LEU A 147 -6.67 -3.67 -8.46
CA LEU A 147 -8.09 -4.06 -8.53
C LEU A 147 -8.93 -3.70 -7.30
N ASP A 148 -8.36 -3.12 -6.25
CA ASP A 148 -9.16 -2.50 -5.19
C ASP A 148 -10.07 -1.41 -5.78
N ARG A 149 -11.32 -1.39 -5.32
CA ARG A 149 -12.29 -0.36 -5.71
C ARG A 149 -12.49 0.59 -4.55
N VAL A 150 -11.91 1.79 -4.63
CA VAL A 150 -12.16 2.83 -3.62
C VAL A 150 -13.54 3.43 -3.90
N VAL A 151 -14.44 3.33 -2.93
CA VAL A 151 -15.84 3.78 -3.05
C VAL A 151 -16.15 4.99 -2.18
N ALA A 152 -15.38 5.24 -1.12
CA ALA A 152 -15.51 6.42 -0.27
C ALA A 152 -14.17 6.91 0.27
N LEU A 153 -14.13 8.19 0.64
CA LEU A 153 -13.02 8.85 1.33
C LEU A 153 -13.61 9.59 2.54
N ASP A 154 -13.14 9.26 3.75
CA ASP A 154 -13.65 9.76 5.03
C ASP A 154 -15.19 9.67 5.15
N GLY A 155 -15.74 8.54 4.71
CA GLY A 155 -17.19 8.29 4.69
C GLY A 155 -17.96 9.03 3.58
N GLN A 156 -17.31 9.91 2.82
CA GLN A 156 -17.91 10.56 1.65
C GLN A 156 -17.80 9.64 0.42
N LEU A 157 -18.95 9.13 -0.04
CA LEU A 157 -19.05 8.33 -1.25
C LEU A 157 -18.56 9.10 -2.49
N LEU A 158 -17.77 8.43 -3.32
CA LEU A 158 -17.34 8.96 -4.61
C LEU A 158 -18.56 9.10 -5.54
N GLY A 159 -18.69 10.27 -6.18
CA GLY A 159 -19.77 10.56 -7.13
C GLY A 159 -21.14 10.91 -6.53
N ALA A 160 -21.29 10.96 -5.19
CA ALA A 160 -22.60 11.19 -4.55
C ALA A 160 -23.19 12.61 -4.78
N ALA A 161 -22.36 13.65 -4.86
CA ALA A 161 -22.81 15.04 -5.03
C ALA A 161 -22.63 15.58 -6.46
N ASN A 162 -21.63 15.08 -7.18
CA ASN A 162 -21.32 15.50 -8.54
C ASN A 162 -20.59 14.35 -9.25
N GLN A 163 -21.14 13.88 -10.38
CA GLN A 163 -20.54 12.81 -11.17
C GLN A 163 -19.17 13.19 -11.75
N ASN A 164 -18.85 14.49 -11.79
CA ASN A 164 -17.58 15.00 -12.27
C ASN A 164 -16.52 15.16 -11.17
N GLN A 165 -16.86 14.94 -9.89
CA GLN A 165 -15.87 15.01 -8.82
C GLN A 165 -14.91 13.83 -8.94
N ARG A 166 -13.64 14.13 -9.22
CA ARG A 166 -12.62 13.09 -9.37
C ARG A 166 -12.02 12.76 -8.01
N PHE A 167 -11.47 11.54 -7.90
CA PHE A 167 -10.74 11.12 -6.72
C PHE A 167 -9.57 12.07 -6.39
N GLU A 168 -8.88 12.59 -7.42
CA GLU A 168 -7.76 13.52 -7.23
C GLU A 168 -8.20 14.90 -6.68
N ASP A 169 -9.44 15.32 -6.96
CA ASP A 169 -9.98 16.59 -6.48
C ASP A 169 -10.28 16.51 -4.99
N LEU A 170 -10.83 15.38 -4.53
CA LEU A 170 -11.06 15.10 -3.11
C LEU A 170 -9.76 15.02 -2.34
N MET A 171 -8.79 14.27 -2.86
CA MET A 171 -7.44 14.18 -2.30
C MET A 171 -6.75 15.53 -2.20
N GLY A 172 -7.02 16.46 -3.12
CA GLY A 172 -6.45 17.80 -3.14
C GLY A 172 -6.86 18.69 -1.96
N LEU A 173 -7.84 18.27 -1.15
CA LEU A 173 -8.27 18.98 0.06
C LEU A 173 -7.36 18.70 1.27
N TYR A 174 -6.54 17.66 1.20
CA TYR A 174 -5.71 17.19 2.31
C TYR A 174 -4.24 17.51 2.10
N GLN A 175 -3.52 17.65 3.21
CA GLN A 175 -2.08 17.94 3.23
C GLN A 175 -1.27 16.67 3.48
N ALA A 176 0.01 16.70 3.11
CA ALA A 176 0.97 15.70 3.55
C ALA A 176 1.00 15.64 5.09
N GLY A 177 1.10 14.43 5.63
CA GLY A 177 1.00 14.17 7.07
C GLY A 177 -0.42 13.91 7.58
N ASP A 178 -1.47 14.31 6.86
CA ASP A 178 -2.85 13.93 7.21
C ASP A 178 -3.03 12.42 7.08
N THR A 179 -4.05 11.88 7.76
CA THR A 179 -4.48 10.48 7.62
C THR A 179 -5.91 10.44 7.13
N LEU A 180 -6.15 9.63 6.10
CA LEU A 180 -7.46 9.41 5.50
C LEU A 180 -7.99 8.03 5.86
N THR A 181 -9.31 7.88 5.91
CA THR A 181 -9.96 6.57 5.84
C THR A 181 -10.54 6.34 4.45
N LEU A 182 -10.07 5.30 3.76
CA LEU A 182 -10.65 4.87 2.49
C LEU A 182 -11.59 3.70 2.73
N THR A 183 -12.82 3.79 2.21
CA THR A 183 -13.68 2.61 2.11
C THR A 183 -13.42 1.94 0.77
N VAL A 184 -12.97 0.69 0.82
CA VAL A 184 -12.52 -0.10 -0.33
C VAL A 184 -13.39 -1.36 -0.44
N GLN A 185 -13.77 -1.72 -1.67
CA GLN A 185 -14.27 -3.05 -1.96
C GLN A 185 -13.15 -3.93 -2.49
N ARG A 186 -12.87 -5.02 -1.79
CA ARG A 186 -11.88 -6.04 -2.15
C ARG A 186 -12.55 -7.42 -2.04
N ASN A 187 -12.49 -8.22 -3.10
CA ASN A 187 -13.11 -9.55 -3.15
C ASN A 187 -14.60 -9.58 -2.74
N GLY A 188 -15.34 -8.49 -2.97
CA GLY A 188 -16.75 -8.36 -2.60
C GLY A 188 -17.01 -7.93 -1.15
N GLU A 189 -15.97 -7.77 -0.35
CA GLU A 189 -16.04 -7.29 1.03
C GLU A 189 -15.73 -5.79 1.11
N SER A 190 -16.34 -5.10 2.06
CA SER A 190 -16.08 -3.69 2.34
C SER A 190 -15.08 -3.57 3.48
N LEU A 191 -13.99 -2.86 3.24
CA LEU A 191 -12.90 -2.63 4.18
C LEU A 191 -12.71 -1.13 4.37
N ASP A 192 -12.51 -0.68 5.61
CA ASP A 192 -12.05 0.68 5.90
C ASP A 192 -10.56 0.65 6.19
N ILE A 193 -9.78 1.42 5.44
CA ILE A 193 -8.32 1.41 5.48
C ILE A 193 -7.81 2.82 5.80
N GLU A 194 -7.10 2.97 6.92
CA GLU A 194 -6.43 4.21 7.30
C GLU A 194 -5.08 4.34 6.57
N ILE A 195 -4.88 5.45 5.85
CA ILE A 195 -3.68 5.70 5.06
C ILE A 195 -3.15 7.12 5.32
N PRO A 196 -1.90 7.28 5.78
CA PRO A 196 -1.28 8.60 5.89
C PRO A 196 -0.90 9.15 4.52
N LEU A 197 -0.82 10.47 4.41
CA LEU A 197 -0.49 11.16 3.16
C LEU A 197 0.97 11.54 3.08
N ALA A 198 1.60 11.23 1.95
CA ALA A 198 2.92 11.73 1.60
C ALA A 198 2.82 13.02 0.78
N ASN A 199 3.94 13.73 0.63
CA ASN A 199 4.01 14.91 -0.22
C ASN A 199 3.74 14.56 -1.69
N ARG A 200 2.69 15.15 -2.29
CA ARG A 200 2.32 14.94 -3.69
C ARG A 200 3.38 15.42 -4.67
N ASN A 201 4.19 16.41 -4.31
CA ASN A 201 5.29 16.87 -5.18
C ASN A 201 6.33 15.77 -5.38
N ALA A 202 6.53 14.89 -4.38
CA ALA A 202 7.40 13.75 -4.52
C ALA A 202 6.91 12.78 -5.61
N LEU A 203 5.59 12.64 -5.78
CA LEU A 203 5.01 11.71 -6.76
C LEU A 203 5.46 12.06 -8.17
N GLY A 204 5.32 13.34 -8.56
CA GLY A 204 5.72 13.82 -9.88
C GLY A 204 7.23 13.93 -10.09
N ALA A 205 8.00 14.04 -9.01
CA ALA A 205 9.46 14.06 -9.07
C ALA A 205 10.07 12.65 -9.18
N MET A 206 9.48 11.67 -8.48
CA MET A 206 9.96 10.29 -8.45
C MET A 206 9.47 9.46 -9.64
N TYR A 207 8.28 9.74 -10.16
CA TYR A 207 7.64 8.92 -11.20
C TYR A 207 7.28 9.73 -12.45
N ALA A 208 7.74 9.26 -13.62
CA ALA A 208 7.46 9.86 -14.91
C ALA A 208 6.08 9.44 -15.46
N PHE A 209 5.27 10.40 -15.91
CA PHE A 209 4.02 10.16 -16.63
C PHE A 209 4.32 9.98 -18.14
N PRO A 210 3.60 9.10 -18.87
CA PRO A 210 2.43 8.31 -18.47
C PRO A 210 2.72 6.91 -17.92
N GLU A 211 3.95 6.40 -18.01
CA GLU A 211 4.25 5.01 -17.64
C GLU A 211 4.29 4.77 -16.12
N PHE A 212 4.40 5.85 -15.34
CA PHE A 212 4.67 5.81 -13.90
C PHE A 212 5.89 4.94 -13.57
N GLY A 213 6.92 5.01 -14.42
CA GLY A 213 8.25 4.47 -14.14
C GLY A 213 9.04 5.45 -13.25
N LEU A 214 10.06 4.97 -12.55
CA LEU A 214 10.95 5.88 -11.82
C LEU A 214 11.60 6.86 -12.79
N THR A 215 11.77 8.11 -12.37
CA THR A 215 12.61 9.06 -13.10
C THR A 215 14.07 8.61 -13.04
N PRO A 216 14.92 9.02 -14.01
CA PRO A 216 16.29 8.51 -14.10
C PRO A 216 17.11 8.63 -12.81
N ASP A 217 16.97 9.74 -12.08
CA ASP A 217 17.72 9.98 -10.84
C ASP A 217 17.40 8.93 -9.76
N PHE A 218 16.12 8.61 -9.57
CA PHE A 218 15.70 7.60 -8.58
C PHE A 218 15.96 6.17 -9.06
N ASP A 219 15.86 5.92 -10.37
CA ASP A 219 16.12 4.59 -10.94
C ASP A 219 17.61 4.23 -10.87
N VAL A 220 18.50 5.18 -11.17
CA VAL A 220 19.95 5.04 -11.01
C VAL A 220 20.29 4.83 -9.53
N ALA A 221 19.77 5.66 -8.63
CA ALA A 221 20.03 5.53 -7.21
C ALA A 221 19.57 4.17 -6.65
N TRP A 222 18.40 3.68 -7.07
CA TRP A 222 17.93 2.35 -6.71
C TRP A 222 18.84 1.25 -7.30
N THR A 223 19.27 1.40 -8.55
CA THR A 223 20.15 0.43 -9.22
C THR A 223 21.48 0.30 -8.50
N GLU A 224 22.11 1.41 -8.13
CA GLU A 224 23.36 1.46 -7.36
C GLU A 224 23.18 0.83 -5.98
N TYR A 225 22.13 1.23 -5.25
CA TYR A 225 21.79 0.64 -3.94
C TYR A 225 21.58 -0.87 -4.03
N ARG A 226 20.82 -1.34 -5.03
CA ARG A 226 20.58 -2.77 -5.24
C ARG A 226 21.88 -3.52 -5.53
N GLN A 227 22.75 -2.99 -6.39
CA GLN A 227 24.04 -3.63 -6.70
C GLN A 227 24.94 -3.73 -5.47
N GLN A 228 24.94 -2.71 -4.62
CA GLN A 228 25.75 -2.66 -3.41
C GLN A 228 25.26 -3.64 -2.33
N HIS A 229 23.95 -3.75 -2.13
CA HIS A 229 23.37 -4.48 -0.98
C HIS A 229 22.77 -5.84 -1.33
N PHE A 230 22.28 -6.00 -2.55
CA PHE A 230 21.58 -7.20 -3.02
C PHE A 230 22.22 -7.70 -4.32
N PRO A 231 23.51 -8.08 -4.29
CA PRO A 231 24.18 -8.56 -5.47
C PRO A 231 23.40 -9.73 -6.06
N LEU A 232 23.33 -9.77 -7.39
CA LEU A 232 22.84 -10.97 -8.06
C LEU A 232 23.74 -12.10 -7.59
N VAL A 233 23.16 -13.08 -6.88
CA VAL A 233 23.84 -14.34 -6.67
C VAL A 233 24.08 -14.85 -8.08
N ASP A 234 25.35 -14.88 -8.50
CA ASP A 234 25.74 -15.43 -9.79
C ASP A 234 25.17 -16.84 -9.83
N ASN A 235 24.00 -16.97 -10.45
CA ASN A 235 23.48 -18.24 -10.88
C ASN A 235 24.41 -18.62 -12.02
N ASN A 236 25.55 -19.18 -11.65
CA ASN A 236 26.48 -19.88 -12.50
C ASN A 236 25.80 -21.17 -13.03
N LEU A 237 24.55 -21.03 -13.49
CA LEU A 237 24.02 -21.78 -14.61
C LEU A 237 24.95 -21.41 -15.76
N ALA A 238 26.06 -22.13 -15.85
CA ALA A 238 26.76 -22.27 -17.12
C ALA A 238 25.66 -22.49 -18.18
N PRO A 239 25.66 -21.73 -19.30
CA PRO A 239 24.70 -22.00 -20.36
C PRO A 239 24.73 -23.51 -20.62
N PRO A 240 23.57 -24.19 -20.77
CA PRO A 240 23.55 -25.62 -21.00
C PRO A 240 24.57 -25.94 -22.09
N SER A 241 25.53 -26.83 -21.81
CA SER A 241 26.54 -27.15 -22.82
C SER A 241 25.79 -27.68 -24.04
N ASN A 242 25.91 -26.96 -25.16
CA ASN A 242 25.45 -27.44 -26.45
C ASN A 242 26.46 -28.48 -26.94
N ASP A 243 26.61 -29.59 -26.22
CA ASP A 243 27.35 -30.73 -26.73
C ASP A 243 26.43 -31.47 -27.73
N PRO A 244 26.73 -31.44 -29.04
CA PRO A 244 26.01 -32.26 -30.00
C PRO A 244 26.40 -33.74 -29.78
N GLU A 245 25.41 -34.60 -29.56
CA GLU A 245 25.55 -36.07 -29.65
C GLU A 245 25.90 -36.54 -31.07
#